data_AF-A0A8B6ED83-F1
#
_entry.id   AF-A0A8B6ED83-F1
#
_cell.length_a   1.000
_cell.length_b   1.000
_cell.length_c   1.000
_cell.angle_alpha   90.00
_cell.angle_beta   90.00
_cell.angle_gamma   90.00
#
_symmetry.space_group_name_H-M   'P 1'
#
loop_
_entity.id
_entity.type
_entity.pdbx_description
1 polymer ?
#
loop_
_entity_poly.entity_id
_entity_poly.type
_entity_poly.pdbx_seq_one_letter_code
_entity_poly.pdbx_strand_id
1 'polypeptide(L)'
;MIKGMCLAEFHPTAGPKIKYQIPEEVFSKEDLDAIHPYIITKPDLKERLITLNTLGKKVIGCPVIIENPKYARNAYIFNLFFVMDSKTETTKYEPVVKKLASYLKQIEKKENQIILVLKSLGFLF
;
A
#
# COMPACT_ATOMS: atom_id res chain seq x y z
N MET A 1 0.56 8.14 16.66
CA MET A 1 1.77 8.48 15.88
C MET A 1 1.92 7.49 14.74
N ILE A 2 2.73 7.78 13.71
CA ILE A 2 3.07 6.77 12.68
C ILE A 2 3.95 5.71 13.35
N LYS A 3 3.61 4.44 13.14
CA LYS A 3 4.32 3.26 13.64
C LYS A 3 5.05 2.51 12.55
N GLY A 4 4.61 2.63 11.30
CA GLY A 4 5.26 1.99 10.18
C GLY A 4 4.58 2.24 8.86
N MET A 5 5.10 1.60 7.82
CA MET A 5 4.58 1.65 6.46
C MET A 5 4.54 0.25 5.86
N CYS A 6 3.53 -0.03 5.05
CA CYS A 6 3.37 -1.32 4.37
C CYS A 6 3.10 -1.08 2.89
N LEU A 7 3.71 -1.88 2.03
CA LEU A 7 3.35 -1.95 0.63
C LEU A 7 2.63 -3.26 0.36
N ALA A 8 1.45 -3.17 -0.23
CA ALA A 8 0.71 -4.33 -0.72
C ALA A 8 0.57 -4.29 -2.24
N GLU A 9 0.56 -5.46 -2.87
CA GLU A 9 0.34 -5.63 -4.31
C GLU A 9 -0.68 -6.74 -4.59
N PHE A 10 -1.47 -6.59 -5.64
CA PHE A 10 -2.33 -7.68 -6.11
C PHE A 10 -1.52 -8.66 -6.96
N HIS A 11 -1.25 -9.85 -6.45
CA HIS A 11 -0.63 -10.90 -7.25
C HIS A 11 -1.63 -11.46 -8.27
N PRO A 12 -1.21 -11.73 -9.53
CA PRO A 12 -2.11 -12.28 -10.54
C PRO A 12 -2.77 -13.61 -10.14
N THR A 13 -2.06 -14.47 -9.41
CA THR A 13 -2.53 -15.80 -8.99
C THR A 13 -2.83 -15.92 -7.51
N ALA A 14 -2.04 -15.28 -6.65
CA ALA A 14 -2.15 -15.40 -5.19
C ALA A 14 -3.10 -14.34 -4.60
N GLY A 15 -3.55 -13.39 -5.41
CA GLY A 15 -4.45 -12.33 -4.96
C GLY A 15 -3.74 -11.32 -4.05
N PRO A 16 -4.47 -10.71 -3.10
CA PRO A 16 -3.94 -9.67 -2.22
C PRO A 16 -2.79 -10.14 -1.33
N LYS A 17 -1.66 -9.43 -1.34
CA LYS A 17 -0.53 -9.73 -0.46
C LYS A 17 0.22 -8.47 -0.01
N ILE A 18 0.64 -8.44 1.25
CA ILE A 18 1.62 -7.45 1.71
C ILE A 18 2.99 -7.91 1.22
N LYS A 19 3.65 -7.07 0.44
CA LYS A 19 4.95 -7.35 -0.14
C LYS A 19 6.08 -6.94 0.79
N TYR A 20 5.96 -5.76 1.40
CA TYR A 20 6.97 -5.19 2.29
C TYR A 20 6.31 -4.47 3.47
N GLN A 21 6.96 -4.46 4.62
CA GLN A 21 6.59 -3.64 5.76
C GLN A 21 7.82 -3.15 6.50
N ILE A 22 7.76 -1.91 7.02
CA ILE A 22 8.80 -1.32 7.85
C ILE A 22 8.15 -0.69 9.09
N PRO A 23 8.61 -1.02 10.31
CA PRO A 23 9.51 -2.15 10.61
C PRO A 23 8.95 -3.50 10.14
N GLU A 24 9.79 -4.53 10.04
CA GLU A 24 9.41 -5.86 9.51
C GLU A 24 8.30 -6.54 10.30
N GLU A 25 8.00 -6.06 11.51
CA GLU A 25 7.04 -6.65 12.45
C GLU A 25 5.81 -5.75 12.72
N VAL A 26 5.49 -4.80 11.83
CA VAL A 26 4.31 -3.93 11.99
C VAL A 26 3.00 -4.72 12.09
N PHE A 27 2.88 -5.77 11.28
CA PHE A 27 1.82 -6.77 11.35
C PHE A 27 2.44 -8.16 11.49
N SER A 28 1.89 -8.97 12.40
CA SER A 28 2.20 -10.40 12.46
C SER A 28 1.61 -11.13 11.25
N LYS A 29 1.99 -12.39 11.02
CA LYS A 29 1.41 -13.18 9.92
C LYS A 29 -0.10 -13.32 10.06
N GLU A 30 -0.58 -13.51 11.28
CA GLU A 30 -2.01 -13.63 11.59
C GLU A 30 -2.76 -12.31 11.34
N ASP A 31 -2.14 -11.18 11.70
CA ASP A 31 -2.66 -9.85 11.40
C ASP A 31 -2.80 -9.67 9.87
N LEU A 32 -1.77 -10.05 9.11
CA LEU A 32 -1.74 -9.97 7.64
C LEU A 32 -2.88 -10.76 7.00
N ASP A 33 -3.12 -11.99 7.48
CA ASP A 33 -4.22 -12.83 7.01
C ASP A 33 -5.59 -12.20 7.30
N ALA A 34 -5.74 -11.46 8.40
CA ALA A 34 -6.99 -10.74 8.71
C ALA A 34 -7.20 -9.48 7.85
N ILE A 35 -6.13 -8.79 7.46
CA ILE A 35 -6.22 -7.47 6.81
C ILE A 35 -6.04 -7.49 5.29
N HIS A 36 -5.40 -8.53 4.71
CA HIS A 36 -5.12 -8.60 3.28
C HIS A 36 -6.33 -8.34 2.35
N PRO A 37 -7.59 -8.73 2.68
CA PRO A 37 -8.74 -8.46 1.81
C PRO A 37 -9.17 -6.99 1.78
N TYR A 38 -8.86 -6.25 2.86
CA TYR A 38 -9.24 -4.84 3.02
C TYR A 38 -8.17 -3.89 2.46
N ILE A 39 -6.95 -4.38 2.36
CA ILE A 39 -5.78 -3.64 1.91
C ILE A 39 -5.80 -3.51 0.39
N ILE A 40 -6.02 -4.60 -0.34
CA ILE A 40 -6.05 -4.51 -1.81
C ILE A 40 -7.48 -4.43 -2.26
N THR A 41 -7.88 -3.18 -2.37
CA THR A 41 -9.25 -2.82 -2.60
C THR A 41 -9.73 -3.19 -3.98
N LYS A 42 -11.02 -3.54 -4.02
CA LYS A 42 -11.81 -3.66 -5.24
C LYS A 42 -11.51 -2.48 -6.18
N PRO A 43 -11.55 -2.69 -7.52
CA PRO A 43 -11.33 -1.64 -8.52
C PRO A 43 -12.12 -0.34 -8.25
N ASP A 44 -13.26 -0.45 -7.58
CA ASP A 44 -14.17 0.65 -7.21
C ASP A 44 -13.58 1.66 -6.22
N LEU A 45 -12.50 1.31 -5.52
CA LEU A 45 -11.81 2.17 -4.55
C LEU A 45 -10.52 2.78 -5.11
N LYS A 46 -10.32 2.70 -6.44
CA LYS A 46 -9.18 3.31 -7.13
C LYS A 46 -9.02 4.79 -6.77
N GLU A 47 -7.79 5.19 -6.44
CA GLU A 47 -7.41 6.59 -6.18
C GLU A 47 -8.21 7.26 -5.06
N ARG A 48 -8.93 6.48 -4.25
CA ARG A 48 -9.64 6.96 -3.08
C ARG A 48 -8.78 6.72 -1.85
N LEU A 49 -8.79 7.69 -0.96
CA LEU A 49 -8.18 7.51 0.35
C LEU A 49 -9.02 6.50 1.13
N ILE A 50 -8.34 5.53 1.74
CA ILE A 50 -8.97 4.52 2.58
C ILE A 50 -8.35 4.59 3.95
N THR A 51 -9.20 4.57 4.96
CA THR A 51 -8.81 4.45 6.36
C THR A 51 -9.46 3.20 6.93
N LEU A 52 -8.65 2.29 7.48
CA LEU A 52 -9.09 1.08 8.15
C LEU A 52 -8.74 1.18 9.64
N ASN A 53 -9.69 0.81 10.49
CA ASN A 53 -9.47 0.64 11.91
C ASN A 53 -9.54 -0.85 12.20
N THR A 54 -8.41 -1.46 12.55
CA THR A 54 -8.32 -2.90 12.76
C THR A 54 -7.18 -3.23 13.72
N LEU A 55 -7.34 -4.29 14.52
CA LEU A 55 -6.27 -4.81 15.39
C LEU A 55 -5.63 -3.75 16.32
N GLY A 56 -6.43 -2.81 16.81
CA GLY A 56 -5.95 -1.70 17.66
C GLY A 56 -5.09 -0.66 16.92
N LYS A 57 -4.95 -0.78 15.60
CA LYS A 57 -4.19 0.09 14.70
C LYS A 57 -5.13 0.84 13.76
N LYS A 58 -4.67 1.99 13.28
CA LYS A 58 -5.32 2.74 12.20
C LYS A 58 -4.40 2.72 11.00
N VAL A 59 -4.94 2.36 9.84
CA VAL A 59 -4.18 2.21 8.60
C VAL A 59 -4.78 3.15 7.57
N ILE A 60 -3.94 3.97 6.94
CA ILE A 60 -4.36 4.89 5.88
C ILE A 60 -3.56 4.63 4.61
N GLY A 61 -4.24 4.53 3.47
CA GLY A 61 -3.61 4.28 2.17
C GLY A 61 -4.41 4.89 1.02
N CYS A 62 -3.84 4.86 -0.17
CA CYS A 62 -4.48 5.32 -1.41
C CYS A 62 -4.09 4.34 -2.54
N PRO A 63 -4.98 3.40 -2.91
CA PRO A 63 -4.69 2.38 -3.89
C PRO A 63 -4.43 2.98 -5.26
N VAL A 64 -3.40 2.47 -5.91
CA VAL A 64 -2.97 2.86 -7.24
C VAL A 64 -3.20 1.72 -8.20
N ILE A 65 -3.82 2.03 -9.33
CA ILE A 65 -4.00 1.11 -10.45
C ILE A 65 -3.29 1.70 -11.67
N ILE A 66 -2.48 0.88 -12.31
CA ILE A 66 -1.77 1.21 -13.55
C ILE A 66 -2.18 0.20 -14.60
N GLU A 67 -3.09 0.61 -15.48
CA GLU A 67 -3.49 -0.18 -16.64
C GLU A 67 -2.36 -0.19 -17.67
N ASN A 68 -1.90 -1.38 -18.04
CA ASN A 68 -0.91 -1.61 -19.08
C ASN A 68 -0.94 -3.09 -19.52
N PRO A 69 -0.99 -3.40 -20.83
CA PRO A 69 -0.99 -4.78 -21.34
C PRO A 69 0.21 -5.64 -20.91
N LYS A 70 1.31 -5.02 -20.49
CA LYS A 70 2.51 -5.75 -20.01
C LYS A 70 2.27 -6.55 -18.72
N TYR A 71 1.20 -6.26 -17.97
CA TYR A 71 0.87 -6.94 -16.72
C TYR A 71 -0.12 -8.09 -16.96
N ALA A 72 -0.01 -9.17 -16.19
CA ALA A 72 -0.79 -10.40 -16.36
C ALA A 72 -2.33 -10.26 -16.31
N ARG A 73 -2.86 -9.10 -15.87
CA ARG A 73 -4.29 -8.75 -15.89
C ARG A 73 -4.56 -7.40 -16.57
N ASN A 74 -3.67 -6.96 -17.45
CA ASN A 74 -3.65 -5.62 -18.03
C ASN A 74 -3.58 -4.48 -17.01
N ALA A 75 -3.29 -4.78 -15.74
CA ALA A 75 -3.19 -3.80 -14.67
C ALA A 75 -2.20 -4.26 -13.59
N TYR A 76 -1.46 -3.30 -13.06
CA TYR A 76 -0.70 -3.43 -11.83
C TYR A 76 -1.40 -2.64 -10.74
N ILE A 77 -1.68 -3.31 -9.62
CA ILE A 77 -2.44 -2.76 -8.49
C ILE A 77 -1.56 -2.85 -7.26
N PHE A 78 -1.30 -1.70 -6.64
CA PHE A 78 -0.56 -1.63 -5.39
C PHE A 78 -1.13 -0.57 -4.47
N ASN A 79 -0.80 -0.64 -3.19
CA ASN A 79 -1.16 0.39 -2.22
C ASN A 79 -0.05 0.51 -1.17
N LEU A 80 0.31 1.75 -0.86
CA LEU A 80 1.24 2.10 0.21
C LEU A 80 0.43 2.64 1.39
N PHE A 81 0.57 1.99 2.54
CA PHE A 81 -0.15 2.34 3.75
C PHE A 81 0.78 2.89 4.81
N PHE A 82 0.25 3.81 5.60
CA PHE A 82 0.82 4.19 6.88
C PHE A 82 0.04 3.51 7.99
N VAL A 83 0.78 2.87 8.89
CA VAL A 83 0.24 2.23 10.09
C VAL A 83 0.46 3.17 11.25
N MET A 84 -0.60 3.41 12.01
CA MET A 84 -0.67 4.41 13.06
C MET A 84 -1.36 3.83 14.30
N ASP A 85 -1.12 4.45 15.46
CA ASP A 85 -1.92 4.12 16.65
C ASP A 85 -3.40 4.41 16.39
N SER A 86 -4.30 3.56 16.90
CA SER A 86 -5.77 3.70 16.75
C SER A 86 -6.31 5.09 17.07
N LYS A 87 -5.76 5.75 18.10
CA LYS A 87 -6.19 7.09 18.54
C LYS A 87 -5.65 8.24 17.68
N THR A 88 -4.76 7.96 16.72
CA THR A 88 -4.15 9.01 15.92
C THR A 88 -5.14 9.54 14.89
N GLU A 89 -5.22 10.85 14.75
CA GLU A 89 -5.97 11.50 13.67
C GLU A 89 -5.23 11.37 12.34
N THR A 90 -5.95 10.93 11.30
CA THR A 90 -5.40 10.69 9.95
C THR A 90 -5.45 11.89 9.02
N THR A 91 -6.31 12.88 9.31
CA THR A 91 -6.58 14.05 8.45
C THR A 91 -5.31 14.76 7.98
N LYS A 92 -4.33 14.91 8.89
CA LYS A 92 -3.05 15.57 8.60
C LYS A 92 -2.12 14.78 7.66
N TYR A 93 -2.32 13.48 7.51
CA TYR A 93 -1.50 12.61 6.68
C TYR A 93 -2.12 12.36 5.29
N GLU A 94 -3.42 12.61 5.12
CA GLU A 94 -4.11 12.35 3.85
C GLU A 94 -3.46 13.02 2.64
N PRO A 95 -3.03 14.30 2.69
CA PRO A 95 -2.37 14.93 1.56
C PRO A 95 -1.04 14.26 1.20
N VAL A 96 -0.30 13.80 2.22
CA VAL A 96 0.98 13.11 2.04
C VAL A 96 0.77 11.75 1.39
N VAL A 97 -0.21 10.98 1.88
CA VAL A 97 -0.57 9.66 1.33
C VAL A 97 -0.97 9.78 -0.15
N LYS A 98 -1.84 10.74 -0.49
CA LYS A 98 -2.26 10.99 -1.88
C LYS A 98 -1.09 11.43 -2.77
N LYS A 99 -0.23 12.32 -2.27
CA LYS A 99 0.95 12.78 -3.01
C LYS A 99 1.92 11.64 -3.31
N LEU A 100 2.19 10.78 -2.32
CA LEU A 100 3.06 9.61 -2.50
C LEU A 100 2.46 8.60 -3.48
N ALA A 101 1.17 8.31 -3.38
CA ALA A 101 0.49 7.43 -4.33
C ALA A 101 0.61 7.95 -5.77
N SER A 102 0.36 9.24 -5.99
CA SER A 102 0.52 9.88 -7.30
C SER A 102 1.97 9.84 -7.80
N TYR A 103 2.94 10.06 -6.91
CA TYR A 103 4.35 10.05 -7.26
C TYR A 103 4.84 8.65 -7.66
N LEU A 104 4.50 7.63 -6.86
CA LEU A 104 4.81 6.23 -7.17
C LEU A 104 4.15 5.76 -8.45
N LYS A 105 2.90 6.20 -8.72
CA LYS A 105 2.23 5.95 -10.00
C LYS A 105 3.03 6.50 -11.18
N GLN A 106 3.55 7.71 -11.06
CA GLN A 106 4.32 8.37 -12.12
C GLN A 106 5.66 7.69 -12.36
N ILE A 107 6.38 7.33 -11.29
CA ILE A 107 7.63 6.57 -11.38
C ILE A 107 7.38 5.24 -12.08
N GLU A 108 6.37 4.49 -11.65
CA GLU A 108 6.13 3.16 -12.20
C GLU A 108 5.70 3.22 -13.68
N LYS A 109 4.96 4.26 -14.08
CA LYS A 109 4.61 4.50 -15.48
C LYS A 109 5.82 4.87 -16.34
N LYS A 110 6.73 5.70 -15.85
CA LYS A 110 7.88 6.21 -16.63
C LYS A 110 9.03 5.22 -16.67
N GLU A 111 9.34 4.60 -15.54
CA GLU A 111 10.60 3.89 -15.34
C GLU A 111 10.39 2.40 -15.03
N ASN A 112 9.18 1.97 -14.65
CA ASN A 112 8.92 0.60 -14.18
C ASN A 112 9.79 0.21 -12.96
N GLN A 113 10.09 1.21 -12.13
CA GLN A 113 11.09 1.15 -11.06
C GLN A 113 10.52 1.27 -9.66
N ILE A 114 9.21 1.06 -9.43
CA ILE A 114 8.66 1.16 -8.07
C ILE A 114 9.44 0.27 -7.10
N ILE A 115 9.85 -0.92 -7.52
CA ILE A 115 10.68 -1.84 -6.74
C ILE A 115 12.07 -1.25 -6.46
N LEU A 116 12.71 -0.58 -7.42
CA LEU A 116 14.02 0.06 -7.27
C LEU A 116 13.97 1.28 -6.34
N VAL A 117 12.92 2.09 -6.44
CA VAL A 117 12.71 3.23 -5.54
C VAL A 117 12.47 2.73 -4.11
N LEU A 118 11.68 1.67 -3.95
CA LEU A 118 11.47 1.05 -2.64
C LEU A 118 12.78 0.45 -2.08
N LYS A 119 13.63 -0.17 -2.92
CA LYS A 119 15.00 -0.57 -2.54
C LYS A 119 15.81 0.60 -2.00
N SER A 120 15.86 1.72 -2.72
CA SER A 120 16.63 2.91 -2.29
C SER A 120 16.11 3.55 -1.00
N LEU A 121 14.82 3.35 -0.69
CA LEU A 121 14.19 3.85 0.54
C LEU A 121 14.37 2.90 1.74
N GLY A 122 15.12 1.80 1.57
CA GLY A 122 15.38 0.83 2.64
C GLY A 122 14.26 -0.19 2.87
N PHE A 123 13.32 -0.36 1.93
CA PHE A 123 12.30 -1.43 1.99
C PHE A 123 12.82 -2.81 1.58
N LEU A 124 14.03 -2.89 1.03
CA LEU A 124 14.68 -4.11 0.57
C LEU A 124 16.17 -3.97 0.88
N PHE A 125 16.65 -4.75 1.84
CA PHE A 125 18.08 -5.05 1.99
C PHE A 125 18.50 -6.09 0.94
#